data_AF-A0A2S3R269-F1
#
_entry.id   AF-A0A2S3R269-F1
#
_cell.length_a   1.000
_cell.length_b   1.000
_cell.length_c   1.000
_cell.angle_alpha   90.00
_cell.angle_beta   90.00
_cell.angle_gamma   90.00
#
_symmetry.space_group_name_H-M   'P 1'
#
loop_
_entity.id
_entity.type
_entity.pdbx_description
1 polymer ?
#
loop_
_entity_poly.entity_id
_entity_poly.type
_entity_poly.pdbx_seq_one_letter_code
_entity_poly.pdbx_strand_id
1 'polypeptide(L)'
;MFRVTSEKFTEPAVSHKGKHYFPYDGQVQMDERGRLSMPFCYYDRQRGEWKECTAYLSDMSLVEQLFTFAQKKGLIKGFPSVVTAFLNNNTVLANKAS
;
A
#
# COMPACT_ATOMS: atom_id res chain seq x y z
N MET A 1 -4.91 -11.11 7.24
CA MET A 1 -3.58 -11.70 6.94
C MET A 1 -3.08 -11.16 5.61
N PHE A 2 -1.79 -10.84 5.50
CA PHE A 2 -1.13 -10.44 4.24
C PHE A 2 -0.53 -11.66 3.52
N ARG A 3 -0.48 -11.62 2.19
CA ARG A 3 0.19 -12.63 1.35
C ARG A 3 0.81 -11.97 0.13
N VAL A 4 1.79 -12.62 -0.48
CA VAL A 4 2.29 -12.24 -1.81
C VAL A 4 1.46 -12.94 -2.87
N THR A 5 1.18 -12.29 -3.99
CA THR A 5 0.51 -12.89 -5.16
C THR A 5 1.23 -12.46 -6.42
N SER A 6 1.77 -13.41 -7.17
CA SER A 6 2.56 -13.18 -8.39
C SER A 6 1.92 -13.77 -9.64
N GLU A 7 1.23 -14.91 -9.54
CA GLU A 7 0.72 -15.67 -10.71
C GLU A 7 -0.26 -14.91 -11.62
N LYS A 8 -0.82 -13.81 -11.14
CA LYS A 8 -1.85 -13.01 -11.83
C LYS A 8 -1.34 -11.67 -12.35
N PHE A 9 -0.10 -11.30 -12.04
CA PHE A 9 0.42 -9.94 -12.24
C PHE A 9 1.86 -9.97 -12.76
N THR A 10 2.23 -8.97 -13.55
CA THR A 10 3.62 -8.79 -14.02
C THR A 10 4.58 -8.58 -12.86
N GLU A 11 4.13 -7.90 -11.80
CA GLU A 11 4.88 -7.65 -10.58
C GLU A 11 4.16 -8.28 -9.37
N PRO A 12 4.88 -8.92 -8.43
CA PRO A 12 4.25 -9.47 -7.22
C PRO A 12 3.51 -8.44 -6.35
N ALA A 13 2.22 -8.66 -6.11
CA ALA A 13 1.43 -7.78 -5.26
C ALA A 13 1.39 -8.24 -3.79
N VAL A 14 1.30 -7.29 -2.86
CA VAL A 14 0.91 -7.56 -1.47
C VAL A 14 -0.61 -7.61 -1.40
N SER A 15 -1.17 -8.76 -1.05
CA SER A 15 -2.61 -8.97 -1.01
C SER A 15 -3.18 -8.92 0.39
N HIS A 16 -4.28 -8.18 0.56
CA HIS A 16 -5.02 -8.06 1.81
C HIS A 16 -6.51 -7.83 1.53
N LYS A 17 -7.39 -8.61 2.15
CA LYS A 17 -8.87 -8.48 2.02
C LYS A 17 -9.36 -8.39 0.56
N GLY A 18 -8.79 -9.21 -0.33
CA GLY A 18 -9.18 -9.25 -1.75
C GLY A 18 -8.64 -8.10 -2.61
N LYS A 19 -7.81 -7.22 -2.04
CA LYS A 19 -7.09 -6.16 -2.74
C LYS A 19 -5.63 -6.54 -2.89
N HIS A 20 -5.03 -6.20 -4.02
CA HIS A 20 -3.67 -6.56 -4.41
C HIS A 20 -2.88 -5.28 -4.64
N TYR A 21 -2.13 -4.84 -3.64
CA TYR A 21 -1.39 -3.58 -3.62
C TYR A 21 0.00 -3.76 -4.23
N PHE A 22 0.49 -2.74 -4.93
CA PHE A 22 1.83 -2.73 -5.52
C PHE A 22 2.71 -1.70 -4.79
N PRO A 23 3.42 -2.12 -3.73
CA PRO A 23 4.11 -1.21 -2.81
C PRO A 23 5.50 -0.81 -3.31
N TYR A 24 5.67 -0.58 -4.61
CA TYR A 24 6.96 -0.35 -5.22
C TYR A 24 7.36 1.13 -5.20
N ASP A 25 8.67 1.37 -5.14
CA ASP A 25 9.20 2.72 -5.26
C ASP A 25 8.81 3.33 -6.63
N GLY A 26 8.48 4.62 -6.65
CA GLY A 26 7.94 5.31 -7.83
C GLY A 26 6.46 5.03 -8.15
N GLN A 27 5.85 3.98 -7.61
CA GLN A 27 4.41 3.70 -7.76
C GLN A 27 3.56 4.24 -6.58
N VAL A 28 4.23 4.70 -5.52
CA VAL A 28 3.57 5.22 -4.32
C VAL A 28 3.76 6.73 -4.27
N GLN A 29 2.70 7.46 -3.96
CA GLN A 29 2.70 8.93 -3.88
C GLN A 29 1.88 9.40 -2.67
N MET A 30 1.94 10.70 -2.38
CA MET A 30 1.06 11.34 -1.41
C MET A 30 0.07 12.21 -2.18
N ASP A 31 -1.22 12.07 -1.90
CA ASP A 31 -2.23 12.93 -2.52
C ASP A 31 -2.32 14.29 -1.82
N GLU A 32 -3.08 15.21 -2.42
CA GLU A 32 -3.32 16.56 -1.90
C GLU A 32 -4.00 16.59 -0.52
N ARG A 33 -4.54 15.46 -0.07
CA ARG A 33 -5.21 15.31 1.24
C ARG A 33 -4.31 14.62 2.26
N GLY A 34 -3.04 14.39 1.95
CA GLY A 34 -2.08 13.74 2.84
C GLY A 34 -2.26 12.22 2.97
N ARG A 35 -3.01 11.59 2.06
CA ARG A 35 -3.18 10.13 2.03
C ARG A 35 -2.11 9.50 1.14
N LEU A 36 -1.68 8.31 1.51
CA LEU A 36 -0.76 7.53 0.69
C LEU A 36 -1.52 6.91 -0.48
N SER A 37 -1.18 7.29 -1.71
CA SER A 37 -1.76 6.71 -2.92
C SER A 37 -0.86 5.63 -3.51
N MET A 38 -1.44 4.54 -4.00
CA MET A 38 -0.72 3.48 -4.72
C MET A 38 -1.65 2.69 -5.62
N PRO A 39 -1.16 2.09 -6.72
CA PRO A 39 -1.95 1.18 -7.53
C PRO A 39 -2.33 -0.07 -6.74
N PHE A 40 -3.54 -0.56 -7.00
CA PHE A 40 -3.99 -1.86 -6.55
C PHE A 40 -4.96 -2.49 -7.55
N CYS A 41 -5.02 -3.82 -7.53
CA CYS A 41 -6.00 -4.59 -8.29
C CYS A 41 -6.98 -5.32 -7.38
N TYR A 42 -8.17 -5.60 -7.89
CA TYR A 42 -9.11 -6.55 -7.30
C TYR A 42 -9.94 -7.25 -8.38
N TYR A 43 -10.48 -8.42 -8.06
CA TYR A 43 -11.39 -9.13 -8.95
C TYR A 43 -12.83 -8.77 -8.62
N ASP A 44 -13.53 -8.13 -9.54
CA ASP A 44 -14.96 -7.84 -9.44
C ASP A 44 -15.74 -9.12 -9.76
N ARG A 45 -16.30 -9.74 -8.71
CA ARG A 45 -17.06 -10.99 -8.86
C ARG A 45 -18.39 -10.82 -9.59
N GLN A 46 -19.01 -9.63 -9.53
CA GLN A 46 -20.28 -9.39 -10.21
C GLN A 46 -20.08 -9.26 -11.71
N ARG A 47 -18.97 -8.63 -12.11
CA ARG A 47 -18.63 -8.42 -13.52
C ARG A 47 -17.72 -9.50 -14.11
N GLY A 48 -17.14 -10.35 -13.28
CA GLY A 48 -16.27 -11.44 -13.70
C GLY A 48 -14.95 -10.96 -14.30
N GLU A 49 -14.45 -9.80 -13.86
CA GLU A 49 -13.28 -9.14 -14.46
C GLU A 49 -12.33 -8.57 -13.39
N TRP A 50 -11.06 -8.40 -13.77
CA TRP A 50 -10.08 -7.69 -12.95
C TRP A 50 -10.23 -6.18 -13.13
N LYS A 51 -10.09 -5.44 -12.03
CA LYS A 51 -10.08 -3.98 -12.01
C LYS A 51 -8.78 -3.47 -11.43
N GLU A 52 -8.21 -2.49 -12.12
CA GLU A 52 -7.07 -1.70 -11.69
C GLU A 52 -7.57 -0.36 -11.15
N CYS A 53 -7.09 0.03 -9.98
CA CYS A 53 -7.53 1.22 -9.28
C CYS A 53 -6.37 1.84 -8.49
N THR A 54 -6.60 3.05 -7.99
CA THR A 54 -5.70 3.71 -7.04
C THR A 54 -6.27 3.62 -5.64
N ALA A 55 -5.51 3.05 -4.70
CA ALA A 55 -5.83 3.08 -3.29
C ALA A 55 -5.42 4.44 -2.72
N TYR A 56 -6.20 4.97 -1.78
CA TYR A 56 -5.85 6.15 -1.00
C TYR A 56 -5.93 5.78 0.47
N LEU A 57 -4.78 5.51 1.09
CA LEU A 57 -4.66 4.98 2.44
C LEU A 57 -4.36 6.10 3.43
N SER A 58 -5.17 6.20 4.48
CA SER A 58 -4.96 7.11 5.62
C SER A 58 -4.65 6.38 6.94
N ASP A 59 -4.89 5.07 6.99
CA ASP A 59 -4.60 4.24 8.17
C ASP A 59 -3.10 3.91 8.22
N MET A 60 -2.40 4.52 9.18
CA MET A 60 -0.98 4.29 9.40
C MET A 60 -0.65 2.85 9.74
N SER A 61 -1.46 2.20 10.58
CA SER A 61 -1.19 0.82 11.01
C SER A 61 -1.26 -0.12 9.82
N LEU A 62 -2.26 0.08 8.95
CA LEU A 62 -2.36 -0.66 7.70
C LEU A 62 -1.15 -0.41 6.79
N VAL A 63 -0.75 0.84 6.61
CA VAL A 63 0.40 1.22 5.77
C VAL A 63 1.68 0.59 6.31
N GLU A 64 1.98 0.78 7.59
CA GLU A 64 3.18 0.22 8.23
C GLU A 64 3.25 -1.30 8.11
N GLN A 65 2.14 -2.01 8.39
CA GLN A 65 2.09 -3.46 8.26
C GLN A 65 2.28 -3.93 6.81
N LEU A 66 1.69 -3.22 5.84
CA LEU A 66 1.78 -3.52 4.41
C LEU A 66 3.23 -3.40 3.92
N PHE A 67 3.90 -2.28 4.20
CA PHE A 67 5.28 -2.04 3.75
C PHE A 67 6.30 -2.88 4.53
N THR A 68 6.07 -3.13 5.82
CA THR A 68 6.88 -4.09 6.59
C THR A 68 6.80 -5.48 5.97
N PHE A 69 5.58 -5.92 5.61
CA PHE A 69 5.39 -7.21 4.96
C PHE A 69 6.07 -7.27 3.59
N ALA A 70 5.92 -6.22 2.76
CA ALA A 70 6.56 -6.10 1.46
C ALA A 70 8.10 -6.24 1.57
N GLN A 71 8.70 -5.52 2.52
CA GLN A 71 10.15 -5.57 2.76
C GLN A 71 10.60 -6.96 3.21
N LYS A 72 9.91 -7.57 4.20
CA LYS A 72 10.22 -8.92 4.68
C LYS A 72 10.11 -10.00 3.60
N LYS A 73 9.32 -9.75 2.56
CA LYS A 73 9.15 -10.66 1.42
C LYS A 73 10.05 -10.31 0.23
N GLY A 74 10.91 -9.31 0.37
CA GLY A 74 11.88 -8.92 -0.66
C GLY A 74 11.27 -8.21 -1.86
N LEU A 75 10.02 -7.74 -1.77
CA LEU A 75 9.39 -6.94 -2.86
C LEU A 75 10.04 -5.55 -2.95
N ILE A 76 10.50 -5.02 -1.81
CA ILE A 76 11.21 -3.75 -1.71
C ILE A 76 12.43 -3.91 -0.81
N LYS A 77 13.48 -3.13 -1.08
CA LYS A 77 14.71 -3.12 -0.26
C LYS A 77 14.57 -2.31 1.03
N GLY A 78 13.69 -1.31 1.00
CA GLY A 78 13.40 -0.41 2.11
C GLY A 78 12.09 0.33 1.86
N PHE A 79 11.64 1.09 2.85
CA PHE A 79 10.42 1.87 2.73
C PHE A 79 10.66 3.01 1.72
N PRO A 80 9.77 3.21 0.72
CA PRO A 80 9.83 4.40 -0.13
C PRO A 80 9.83 5.68 0.71
N SER A 81 10.56 6.71 0.29
CA SER A 81 10.71 7.96 1.04
C SER A 81 9.37 8.60 1.39
N VAL A 82 8.40 8.55 0.47
CA VAL A 82 7.03 9.03 0.66
C VAL A 82 6.27 8.28 1.75
N VAL A 83 6.53 6.97 1.91
CA VAL A 83 5.91 6.14 2.96
C VAL A 83 6.49 6.51 4.31
N THR A 84 7.82 6.67 4.38
CA THR A 84 8.49 7.15 5.59
C THR A 84 7.97 8.53 6.01
N ALA A 85 7.80 9.45 5.05
CA ALA A 85 7.22 10.77 5.33
C ALA A 85 5.77 10.68 5.83
N PHE A 86 4.93 9.85 5.21
CA PHE A 86 3.54 9.62 5.63
C PHE A 86 3.45 9.10 7.07
N LEU A 87 4.30 8.13 7.44
CA LEU A 87 4.33 7.57 8.79
C LEU A 87 4.82 8.61 9.81
N ASN A 88 5.87 9.38 9.49
CA ASN A 88 6.42 10.38 10.40
C ASN A 88 5.47 11.58 10.61
N ASN A 89 4.80 12.07 9.57
CA ASN A 89 3.92 13.24 9.66
C ASN A 89 2.73 12.99 10.60
N ASN A 90 2.17 11.79 10.58
CA ASN A 90 1.06 11.46 11.46
C ASN A 90 1.51 11.19 12.91
N THR A 91 2.75 10.73 13.16
CA THR A 91 3.31 10.66 14.52
C THR A 91 3.40 12.05 15.16
N VAL A 92 3.75 13.08 14.38
CA VAL A 92 3.81 14.46 14.86
C VAL A 92 2.42 15.01 15.18
N LEU A 93 1.39 14.66 14.39
CA LEU A 93 0.00 15.08 14.65
C LEU A 93 -0.59 14.39 15.89
N ALA A 94 -0.31 13.10 16.09
CA ALA A 94 -0.74 12.38 17.29
C ALA A 94 -0.13 12.97 18.58
N ASN A 95 1.15 13.35 18.54
CA ASN A 95 1.83 13.96 19.68
C ASN A 95 1.40 15.42 19.96
N LYS A 96 0.85 16.13 18.98
CA LYS A 96 0.29 17.49 19.19
C LYS A 96 -1.14 17.49 19.72
N ALA A 97 -1.84 16.36 19.63
CA ALA A 97 -3.20 16.19 20.12
C ALA A 97 -3.27 15.57 21.53
N SER A 98 -2.12 15.29 22.14
CA SER A 98 -1.98 14.76 23.51
C SER A 98 -1.59 15.84 24.50
#